data_AF-A0A1Q2YVG5-F1
#
_entry.id   AF-A0A1Q2YVG5-F1
#
_cell.length_a   1.000
_cell.length_b   1.000
_cell.length_c   1.000
_cell.angle_alpha   90.00
_cell.angle_beta   90.00
_cell.angle_gamma   90.00
#
_symmetry.space_group_name_H-M   'P 1'
#
loop_
_entity.id
_entity.type
_entity.pdbx_description
1 polymer ?
#
loop_
_entity_poly.entity_id
_entity_poly.type
_entity_poly.pdbx_seq_one_letter_code
_entity_poly.pdbx_strand_id
1 'polypeptide(L)'
;MLPVPLAAPVTPGRPDAAHAPAILSSIETAVRLAQAGKAGGLVTNPISKASLYGAGFGFPGHTEYLGALTGLAEPPVMMLACPDLRVVPVTIHVSLRRALAELTTAEILRTARVLHRSLQADFGIAAPRIAVAGLNPHAGEGGAMGDEEGRIVVPAIEALRAGGIDAFGPLPPDTMFTPRARAGYDAALCMYHDQALIPLKTLDMDGGVNVTLGLPVVRTSPDHGTAFDIAGRGIAEPGSLLAALRMAAEMAARRNTIPGAAT
;
A
#
# COMPACT_ATOMS: atom_id res chain seq x y z
N MET A 1 -1.44 -27.37 -0.86
CA MET A 1 -2.17 -26.53 -1.83
C MET A 1 -3.66 -26.72 -1.60
N LEU A 2 -4.44 -25.65 -1.45
CA LEU A 2 -5.90 -25.74 -1.34
C LEU A 2 -6.50 -25.49 -2.73
N PRO A 3 -7.07 -26.50 -3.40
CA PRO A 3 -7.63 -26.31 -4.74
C PRO A 3 -8.94 -25.51 -4.67
N VAL A 4 -9.08 -24.55 -5.58
CA VAL A 4 -10.36 -23.86 -5.85
C VAL A 4 -10.83 -24.30 -7.23
N PRO A 5 -12.03 -24.91 -7.35
CA PRO A 5 -12.51 -25.40 -8.63
C PRO A 5 -12.77 -24.24 -9.60
N LEU A 6 -12.41 -24.44 -10.86
CA LEU A 6 -12.67 -23.48 -11.94
C LEU A 6 -13.91 -23.91 -12.71
N ALA A 7 -14.72 -22.93 -13.13
CA ALA A 7 -15.95 -23.19 -13.90
C ALA A 7 -15.70 -23.64 -15.35
N ALA A 8 -14.49 -23.41 -15.88
CA ALA A 8 -14.09 -23.76 -17.24
C ALA A 8 -12.56 -24.00 -17.30
N PRO A 9 -12.04 -24.60 -18.38
CA PRO A 9 -10.60 -24.71 -18.62
C PRO A 9 -9.92 -23.33 -18.80
N VAL A 10 -8.70 -23.17 -18.28
CA VAL A 10 -7.92 -21.93 -18.42
C VAL A 10 -7.11 -21.95 -19.71
N THR A 11 -7.18 -20.87 -20.49
CA THR A 11 -6.22 -20.61 -21.58
C THR A 11 -5.26 -19.50 -21.16
N PRO A 12 -3.95 -19.75 -21.07
CA PRO A 12 -2.97 -18.72 -20.71
C PRO A 12 -3.10 -17.48 -21.59
N GLY A 13 -3.13 -16.31 -20.95
CA GLY A 13 -3.23 -15.01 -21.61
C GLY A 13 -4.62 -14.62 -22.09
N ARG A 14 -5.64 -15.47 -21.88
CA ARG A 14 -7.04 -15.16 -22.19
C ARG A 14 -7.86 -15.07 -20.91
N PRO A 15 -8.12 -13.86 -20.39
CA PRO A 15 -9.00 -13.70 -19.24
C PRO A 15 -10.42 -14.16 -19.56
N ASP A 16 -11.07 -14.84 -18.60
CA ASP A 16 -12.46 -15.29 -18.70
C ASP A 16 -13.23 -14.90 -17.42
N ALA A 17 -14.38 -14.24 -17.59
CA ALA A 17 -15.26 -13.84 -16.49
C ALA A 17 -15.85 -15.05 -15.75
N ALA A 18 -15.94 -16.23 -16.39
CA ALA A 18 -16.37 -17.46 -15.75
C ALA A 18 -15.46 -17.88 -14.58
N HIS A 19 -14.22 -17.38 -14.52
CA HIS A 19 -13.29 -17.64 -13.42
C HIS A 19 -13.43 -16.67 -12.24
N ALA A 20 -14.22 -15.60 -12.36
CA ALA A 20 -14.37 -14.62 -11.31
C ALA A 20 -14.81 -15.21 -9.95
N PRO A 21 -15.80 -16.13 -9.87
CA PRO A 21 -16.17 -16.74 -8.60
C PRO A 21 -15.02 -17.49 -7.92
N ALA A 22 -14.18 -18.18 -8.70
CA ALA A 22 -13.03 -18.89 -8.17
C ALA A 22 -11.94 -17.93 -7.65
N ILE A 23 -11.68 -16.84 -8.38
CA ILE A 23 -10.75 -15.78 -7.96
C ILE A 23 -11.22 -15.19 -6.61
N LEU A 24 -12.49 -14.78 -6.52
CA LEU A 24 -13.05 -14.19 -5.30
C LEU A 24 -13.02 -15.17 -4.13
N SER A 25 -13.47 -16.41 -4.35
CA SER A 25 -13.46 -17.47 -3.32
C SER A 25 -12.05 -17.77 -2.80
N SER A 26 -11.04 -17.71 -3.67
CA SER A 26 -9.64 -17.88 -3.26
C SER A 26 -9.16 -16.78 -2.31
N ILE A 27 -9.54 -15.52 -2.58
CA ILE A 27 -9.22 -14.36 -1.76
C ILE A 27 -9.95 -14.44 -0.41
N GLU A 28 -11.25 -14.72 -0.43
CA GLU A 28 -12.08 -14.91 0.77
C GLU A 28 -11.52 -16.02 1.67
N THR A 29 -11.12 -17.14 1.06
CA THR A 29 -10.50 -18.25 1.79
C THR A 29 -9.18 -17.83 2.42
N ALA A 30 -8.32 -17.11 1.69
CA ALA A 30 -7.05 -16.63 2.22
C ALA A 30 -7.24 -15.66 3.40
N VAL A 31 -8.16 -14.70 3.27
CA VAL A 31 -8.49 -13.74 4.34
C VAL A 31 -9.01 -14.47 5.58
N ARG A 32 -9.96 -15.40 5.40
CA ARG A 32 -10.52 -16.19 6.49
C ARG A 32 -9.47 -17.02 7.22
N LEU A 33 -8.53 -17.63 6.48
CA LEU A 33 -7.44 -18.40 7.08
C LEU A 33 -6.48 -17.51 7.88
N ALA A 34 -6.16 -16.33 7.37
CA ALA A 34 -5.31 -15.36 8.07
C ALA A 34 -6.00 -14.81 9.33
N GLN A 35 -7.27 -14.44 9.26
CA GLN A 35 -8.04 -13.98 10.43
C GLN A 35 -8.20 -15.07 11.50
N ALA A 36 -8.32 -16.33 11.09
CA ALA A 36 -8.40 -17.47 12.00
C ALA A 36 -7.03 -17.90 12.57
N GLY A 37 -5.94 -17.16 12.31
CA GLY A 37 -4.58 -17.50 12.76
C GLY A 37 -3.99 -18.77 12.12
N LYS A 38 -4.64 -19.31 11.08
CA LYS A 38 -4.16 -20.50 10.34
C LYS A 38 -3.09 -20.17 9.31
N ALA A 39 -2.90 -18.88 9.02
CA ALA A 39 -1.83 -18.33 8.20
C ALA A 39 -1.32 -17.02 8.83
N GLY A 40 -0.03 -16.72 8.73
CA GLY A 40 0.54 -15.47 9.26
C GLY A 40 0.17 -14.21 8.45
N GLY A 41 -0.39 -14.39 7.26
CA GLY A 41 -0.75 -13.32 6.33
C GLY A 41 -1.13 -13.89 4.97
N LEU A 42 -1.36 -13.01 4.01
CA LEU A 42 -1.64 -13.37 2.62
C LEU A 42 -0.77 -12.56 1.64
N VAL A 43 -0.39 -13.21 0.54
CA VAL A 43 0.24 -12.55 -0.60
C VAL A 43 -0.67 -12.73 -1.80
N THR A 44 -1.18 -11.64 -2.34
CA THR A 44 -2.12 -11.68 -3.46
C THR A 44 -1.38 -11.50 -4.77
N ASN A 45 -1.58 -12.41 -5.72
CA ASN A 45 -1.16 -12.18 -7.11
C ASN A 45 -2.03 -11.11 -7.79
N PRO A 46 -1.58 -10.53 -8.92
CA PRO A 46 -2.36 -9.57 -9.67
C PRO A 46 -3.69 -10.18 -10.17
N ILE A 47 -4.78 -9.40 -10.12
CA ILE A 47 -6.08 -9.77 -10.71
C ILE A 47 -6.47 -8.78 -11.81
N SER A 48 -7.28 -9.25 -12.74
CA SER A 48 -7.90 -8.42 -13.77
C SER A 48 -9.23 -7.87 -13.28
N LYS A 49 -9.30 -6.56 -12.99
CA LYS A 49 -10.56 -5.89 -12.61
C LYS A 49 -11.64 -6.05 -13.69
N ALA A 50 -11.25 -5.95 -14.96
CA ALA A 50 -12.15 -6.10 -16.10
C ALA A 50 -12.88 -7.46 -16.10
N SER A 51 -12.17 -8.52 -15.71
CA SER A 51 -12.74 -9.87 -15.63
C SER A 51 -13.68 -10.06 -14.44
N LEU A 52 -13.53 -9.26 -13.38
CA LEU A 52 -14.34 -9.33 -12.17
C LEU A 52 -15.59 -8.44 -12.25
N TYR A 53 -15.52 -7.29 -12.91
CA TYR A 53 -16.68 -6.40 -13.06
C TYR A 53 -17.85 -7.09 -13.78
N GLY A 54 -17.56 -7.92 -14.79
CA GLY A 54 -18.58 -8.72 -15.48
C GLY A 54 -19.29 -9.75 -14.59
N ALA A 55 -18.73 -10.07 -13.42
CA ALA A 55 -19.30 -11.01 -12.44
C ALA A 55 -19.94 -10.31 -11.23
N GLY A 56 -20.17 -8.99 -11.30
CA GLY A 56 -20.81 -8.23 -10.22
C GLY A 56 -19.86 -7.76 -9.11
N PHE A 57 -18.54 -7.77 -9.34
CA PHE A 57 -17.57 -7.25 -8.39
C PHE A 57 -17.70 -5.73 -8.23
N GLY A 58 -18.27 -5.27 -7.12
CA GLY A 58 -18.59 -3.85 -6.89
C GLY A 58 -17.46 -3.01 -6.28
N PHE A 59 -16.26 -3.57 -6.09
CA PHE A 59 -15.17 -2.87 -5.40
C PHE A 59 -14.21 -2.17 -6.37
N PRO A 60 -13.71 -0.96 -6.05
CA PRO A 60 -12.71 -0.26 -6.87
C PRO A 60 -11.41 -1.05 -7.08
N GLY A 61 -11.05 -1.94 -6.16
CA GLY A 61 -9.84 -2.74 -6.21
C GLY A 61 -9.71 -3.76 -5.09
N HIS A 62 -8.54 -4.42 -5.06
CA HIS A 62 -8.18 -5.41 -4.04
C HIS A 62 -8.20 -4.85 -2.63
N THR A 63 -7.65 -3.64 -2.46
CA THR A 63 -7.46 -3.01 -1.15
C THR A 63 -8.82 -2.77 -0.48
N GLU A 64 -9.79 -2.27 -1.23
CA GLU A 64 -11.16 -2.01 -0.74
C GLU A 64 -11.91 -3.32 -0.47
N TYR A 65 -11.74 -4.32 -1.34
CA TYR A 65 -12.36 -5.63 -1.13
C TYR A 65 -11.83 -6.32 0.14
N LEU A 66 -10.52 -6.29 0.37
CA LEU A 66 -9.91 -6.82 1.59
C LEU A 66 -10.36 -6.05 2.84
N GLY A 67 -10.50 -4.74 2.76
CA GLY A 67 -11.08 -3.93 3.83
C GLY A 67 -12.50 -4.40 4.21
N ALA A 68 -13.35 -4.62 3.20
CA ALA A 68 -14.71 -5.12 3.42
C ALA A 68 -14.74 -6.54 4.00
N LEU A 69 -13.92 -7.45 3.48
CA LEU A 69 -13.82 -8.82 4.01
C LEU A 69 -13.31 -8.88 5.45
N THR A 70 -12.49 -7.92 5.85
CA THR A 70 -11.91 -7.86 7.20
C THR A 70 -12.74 -7.06 8.20
N GLY A 71 -13.85 -6.43 7.76
CA GLY A 71 -14.68 -5.57 8.60
C GLY A 71 -13.98 -4.29 9.04
N LEU A 72 -13.03 -3.79 8.24
CA LEU A 72 -12.23 -2.62 8.61
C LEU A 72 -13.11 -1.36 8.66
N ALA A 73 -13.09 -0.66 9.79
CA ALA A 73 -13.91 0.54 10.01
C ALA A 73 -13.39 1.78 9.24
N GLU A 74 -12.08 1.85 9.00
CA GLU A 74 -11.44 2.93 8.25
C GLU A 74 -10.88 2.41 6.92
N PRO A 75 -10.73 3.25 5.88
CA PRO A 75 -10.11 2.82 4.64
C PRO A 75 -8.66 2.35 4.86
N PRO A 76 -8.27 1.19 4.28
CA PRO A 76 -6.89 0.73 4.33
C PRO A 76 -5.95 1.70 3.61
N VAL A 77 -4.66 1.68 3.99
CA VAL A 77 -3.64 2.58 3.42
C VAL A 77 -2.67 1.80 2.55
N MET A 78 -2.43 2.28 1.34
CA MET A 78 -1.44 1.70 0.43
C MET A 78 -0.05 2.16 0.82
N MET A 79 0.90 1.22 0.88
CA MET A 79 2.33 1.52 0.97
C MET A 79 3.07 0.76 -0.12
N LEU A 80 4.03 1.42 -0.77
CA LEU A 80 5.03 0.73 -1.58
C LEU A 80 6.33 0.69 -0.79
N ALA A 81 6.99 -0.47 -0.81
CA ALA A 81 8.20 -0.69 -0.04
C ALA A 81 9.23 -1.48 -0.84
N CYS A 82 10.48 -1.04 -0.74
CA CYS A 82 11.69 -1.77 -1.10
C CYS A 82 12.68 -1.64 0.09
N PRO A 83 13.85 -2.31 0.05
CA PRO A 83 14.81 -2.23 1.16
C PRO A 83 15.21 -0.79 1.54
N ASP A 84 15.34 0.09 0.55
CA ASP A 84 15.87 1.44 0.71
C ASP A 84 14.80 2.52 0.95
N LEU A 85 13.52 2.20 0.74
CA LEU A 85 12.46 3.20 0.79
C LEU A 85 11.08 2.59 1.05
N ARG A 86 10.31 3.26 1.93
CA ARG A 86 8.87 3.05 2.12
C ARG A 86 8.14 4.34 1.80
N VAL A 87 7.14 4.29 0.94
CA VAL A 87 6.34 5.45 0.53
C VAL A 87 4.86 5.16 0.68
N VAL A 88 4.12 6.15 1.17
CA VAL A 88 2.67 6.11 1.34
C VAL A 88 2.05 7.32 0.67
N PRO A 89 1.29 7.15 -0.43
CA PRO A 89 0.48 8.24 -0.98
C PRO A 89 -0.83 8.40 -0.19
N VAL A 90 -1.21 9.65 0.10
CA VAL A 90 -2.49 10.00 0.73
C VAL A 90 -3.64 9.82 -0.26
N THR A 91 -3.45 10.29 -1.50
CA THR A 91 -4.40 10.07 -2.61
C THR A 91 -3.81 9.07 -3.61
N ILE A 92 -4.63 8.11 -4.04
CA ILE A 92 -4.18 6.94 -4.82
C ILE A 92 -4.65 7.00 -6.28
N HIS A 93 -5.43 6.02 -6.75
CA HIS A 93 -5.83 5.84 -8.15
C HIS A 93 -6.91 6.82 -8.62
N VAL A 94 -6.61 8.12 -8.60
CA VAL A 94 -7.46 9.20 -9.11
C VAL A 94 -6.67 10.10 -10.07
N SER A 95 -7.36 10.92 -10.88
CA SER A 95 -6.67 11.91 -11.71
C SER A 95 -5.94 12.91 -10.82
N LEU A 96 -4.83 13.49 -11.30
CA LEU A 96 -4.07 14.46 -10.50
C LEU A 96 -4.94 15.63 -10.02
N ARG A 97 -5.80 16.18 -10.89
CA ARG A 97 -6.78 17.22 -10.50
C ARG A 97 -7.66 16.79 -9.31
N ARG A 98 -8.11 15.54 -9.32
CA ARG A 98 -8.97 14.98 -8.27
C ARG A 98 -8.17 14.71 -6.99
N ALA A 99 -6.94 14.22 -7.10
CA ALA A 99 -6.02 14.07 -5.98
C ALA A 99 -5.85 15.40 -5.22
N LEU A 100 -5.60 16.49 -5.93
CA LEU A 100 -5.48 17.82 -5.32
C LEU A 100 -6.78 18.28 -4.64
N ALA A 101 -7.93 18.01 -5.26
CA ALA A 101 -9.23 18.40 -4.71
C ALA A 101 -9.67 17.58 -3.48
N GLU A 102 -9.27 16.31 -3.40
CA GLU A 102 -9.61 15.40 -2.30
C GLU A 102 -8.64 15.48 -1.12
N LEU A 103 -7.47 16.09 -1.31
CA LEU A 103 -6.45 16.20 -0.28
C LEU A 103 -6.92 17.12 0.86
N THR A 104 -6.94 16.60 2.08
CA THR A 104 -7.31 17.36 3.28
C THR A 104 -6.40 17.04 4.46
N THR A 105 -6.34 17.94 5.44
CA THR A 105 -5.61 17.72 6.70
C THR A 105 -6.07 16.43 7.39
N ALA A 106 -7.38 16.18 7.37
CA ALA A 106 -7.97 14.98 7.97
C ALA A 106 -7.47 13.69 7.29
N GLU A 107 -7.39 13.66 5.96
CA GLU A 107 -6.88 12.49 5.24
C GLU A 107 -5.37 12.28 5.45
N ILE A 108 -4.57 13.35 5.55
CA ILE A 108 -3.15 13.25 5.91
C ILE A 108 -3.01 12.66 7.32
N LEU A 109 -3.78 13.17 8.29
CA LEU A 109 -3.75 12.69 9.68
C LEU A 109 -4.13 11.22 9.79
N ARG A 110 -5.24 10.82 9.15
CA ARG A 110 -5.71 9.44 9.15
C ARG A 110 -4.65 8.51 8.56
N THR A 111 -4.13 8.86 7.38
CA THR A 111 -3.12 8.08 6.66
C THR A 111 -1.83 7.94 7.48
N ALA A 112 -1.33 9.04 8.03
CA ALA A 112 -0.12 9.06 8.86
C ALA A 112 -0.26 8.23 10.14
N ARG A 113 -1.43 8.24 10.79
CA ARG A 113 -1.70 7.43 11.99
C ARG A 113 -1.71 5.94 11.68
N VAL A 114 -2.32 5.53 10.56
CA VAL A 114 -2.26 4.14 10.09
C VAL A 114 -0.82 3.74 9.77
N LEU A 115 -0.07 4.60 9.06
CA LEU A 115 1.34 4.39 8.77
C LEU A 115 2.17 4.22 10.05
N HIS A 116 2.05 5.13 11.01
CA HIS A 116 2.79 5.08 12.27
C HIS A 116 2.56 3.76 13.03
N ARG A 117 1.29 3.39 13.24
CA ARG A 117 0.94 2.12 13.91
C ARG A 117 1.48 0.91 13.15
N SER A 118 1.45 0.94 11.82
CA SER A 118 1.93 -0.17 11.00
C SER A 118 3.46 -0.25 10.99
N LEU A 119 4.19 0.87 11.02
CA LEU A 119 5.65 0.86 11.18
C LEU A 119 6.08 0.21 12.50
N GLN A 120 5.32 0.43 13.57
CA GLN A 120 5.52 -0.26 14.84
C GLN A 120 5.17 -1.75 14.75
N ALA A 121 3.94 -2.08 14.36
CA ALA A 121 3.43 -3.44 14.42
C ALA A 121 4.02 -4.38 13.36
N ASP A 122 4.21 -3.88 12.13
CA ASP A 122 4.57 -4.68 10.96
C ASP A 122 6.06 -4.57 10.62
N PHE A 123 6.69 -3.46 11.01
CA PHE A 123 8.11 -3.20 10.72
C PHE A 123 9.00 -3.21 11.98
N GLY A 124 8.42 -3.28 13.18
CA GLY A 124 9.18 -3.36 14.43
C GLY A 124 9.92 -2.06 14.77
N ILE A 125 9.50 -0.94 14.19
CA ILE A 125 10.15 0.36 14.38
C ILE A 125 9.51 1.02 15.60
N ALA A 126 10.16 0.97 16.76
CA ALA A 126 9.58 1.45 18.02
C ALA A 126 9.20 2.93 18.01
N ALA A 127 10.04 3.77 17.40
CA ALA A 127 9.83 5.22 17.25
C ALA A 127 9.95 5.64 15.77
N PRO A 128 8.89 5.44 14.96
CA PRO A 128 8.94 5.74 13.53
C PRO A 128 9.04 7.23 13.24
N ARG A 129 9.98 7.59 12.35
CA ARG A 129 10.19 8.92 11.78
C ARG A 129 9.51 9.00 10.42
N ILE A 130 8.53 9.89 10.28
CA ILE A 130 7.73 10.05 9.07
C ILE A 130 8.08 11.38 8.40
N ALA A 131 8.73 11.30 7.24
CA ALA A 131 8.98 12.47 6.40
C ALA A 131 7.72 12.79 5.59
N VAL A 132 7.18 13.99 5.71
CA VAL A 132 5.98 14.42 4.99
C VAL A 132 6.38 15.32 3.82
N ALA A 133 5.99 14.94 2.60
CA ALA A 133 6.26 15.73 1.40
C ALA A 133 5.40 17.01 1.37
N GLY A 134 5.90 18.08 0.77
CA GLY A 134 5.06 19.17 0.27
C GLY A 134 4.16 18.69 -0.85
N LEU A 135 3.03 19.37 -1.08
CA LEU A 135 2.20 19.16 -2.25
C LEU A 135 2.85 19.80 -3.48
N ASN A 136 3.29 21.05 -3.30
CA ASN A 136 3.84 21.90 -4.33
C ASN A 136 5.37 21.72 -4.48
N PRO A 137 5.95 22.11 -5.63
CA PRO A 137 7.40 22.26 -5.76
C PRO A 137 7.95 23.11 -4.61
N HIS A 138 9.15 22.78 -4.13
CA HIS A 138 9.78 23.50 -3.02
C HIS A 138 8.93 23.60 -1.74
N ALA A 139 7.93 22.71 -1.59
CA ALA A 139 6.94 22.78 -0.52
C ALA A 139 6.26 24.18 -0.43
N GLY A 140 5.90 24.72 -1.59
CA GLY A 140 5.13 25.96 -1.69
C GLY A 140 5.95 27.25 -1.58
N GLU A 141 7.26 27.17 -1.32
CA GLU A 141 8.18 28.32 -1.23
C GLU A 141 7.60 29.45 -0.35
N GLY A 142 7.20 29.11 0.88
CA GLY A 142 6.61 30.07 1.83
C GLY A 142 5.25 30.64 1.40
N GLY A 143 4.55 29.97 0.48
CA GLY A 143 3.26 30.42 -0.07
C GLY A 143 3.35 31.02 -1.47
N ALA A 144 4.55 31.22 -2.00
CA ALA A 144 4.74 31.78 -3.35
C ALA A 144 4.33 30.81 -4.47
N MET A 145 4.34 29.50 -4.21
CA MET A 145 3.99 28.45 -5.17
C MET A 145 2.78 27.63 -4.72
N GLY A 146 1.75 28.30 -4.20
CA GLY A 146 0.55 27.66 -3.64
C GLY A 146 0.51 27.78 -2.12
N ASP A 147 -0.70 27.73 -1.55
CA ASP A 147 -0.95 27.90 -0.11
C ASP A 147 -1.37 26.61 0.60
N GLU A 148 -1.41 25.49 -0.13
CA GLU A 148 -1.86 24.20 0.37
C GLU A 148 -0.96 23.67 1.48
N GLU A 149 0.35 23.95 1.48
CA GLU A 149 1.20 23.60 2.61
C GLU A 149 0.71 24.24 3.91
N GLY A 150 0.46 25.54 3.91
CA GLY A 150 0.00 26.27 5.09
C GLY A 150 -1.42 25.91 5.50
N ARG A 151 -2.32 25.69 4.53
CA ARG A 151 -3.73 25.36 4.79
C ARG A 151 -3.96 23.90 5.16
N ILE A 152 -3.18 22.97 4.60
CA ILE A 152 -3.50 21.54 4.61
C ILE A 152 -2.39 20.72 5.30
N VAL A 153 -1.14 20.87 4.85
CA VAL A 153 -0.04 19.95 5.21
C VAL A 153 0.57 20.29 6.58
N VAL A 154 0.92 21.55 6.82
CA VAL A 154 1.51 22.02 8.09
C VAL A 154 0.57 21.73 9.27
N PRO A 155 -0.76 22.04 9.20
CA PRO A 155 -1.66 21.69 10.29
C PRO A 155 -1.72 20.18 10.58
N ALA A 156 -1.56 19.33 9.56
CA ALA A 156 -1.51 17.89 9.77
C ALA A 156 -0.24 17.49 10.51
N ILE A 157 0.92 18.01 10.11
CA ILE A 157 2.21 17.72 10.76
C ILE A 157 2.19 18.18 12.23
N GLU A 158 1.69 19.38 12.50
CA GLU A 158 1.58 19.92 13.86
C GLU A 158 0.68 19.04 14.73
N ALA A 159 -0.48 18.62 14.21
CA ALA A 159 -1.40 17.74 14.93
C ALA A 159 -0.83 16.32 15.13
N LEU A 160 0.00 15.80 14.21
CA LEU A 160 0.73 14.54 14.41
C LEU A 160 1.75 14.66 15.53
N ARG A 161 2.55 15.73 15.53
CA ARG A 161 3.56 15.99 16.56
C ARG A 161 2.93 16.21 17.93
N ALA A 162 1.83 16.95 18.01
CA ALA A 162 1.05 17.10 19.23
C ALA A 162 0.51 15.75 19.75
N GLY A 163 0.25 14.81 18.84
CA GLY A 163 -0.12 13.42 19.15
C GLY A 163 1.06 12.48 19.44
N GLY A 164 2.30 12.99 19.52
CA GLY A 164 3.49 12.19 19.81
C GLY A 164 4.09 11.43 18.63
N ILE A 165 3.61 11.67 17.41
CA ILE A 165 4.18 11.06 16.18
C ILE A 165 5.33 11.95 15.69
N ASP A 166 6.50 11.36 15.48
CA ASP A 166 7.66 12.04 14.89
C ASP A 166 7.48 12.24 13.38
N ALA A 167 6.59 13.16 13.02
CA ALA A 167 6.36 13.60 11.66
C ALA A 167 7.03 14.96 11.43
N PHE A 168 7.74 15.11 10.31
CA PHE A 168 8.43 16.35 9.97
C PHE A 168 8.34 16.69 8.48
N GLY A 169 8.44 17.97 8.17
CA GLY A 169 8.19 18.54 6.84
C GLY A 169 7.36 19.84 6.94
N PRO A 170 6.66 20.24 5.87
CA PRO A 170 6.67 19.63 4.55
C PRO A 170 8.07 19.73 3.91
N LEU A 171 8.55 18.66 3.29
CA LEU A 171 9.83 18.64 2.59
C LEU A 171 9.64 18.83 1.09
N PRO A 172 10.54 19.53 0.38
CA PRO A 172 10.54 19.57 -1.07
C PRO A 172 10.63 18.16 -1.66
N PRO A 173 9.65 17.72 -2.48
CA PRO A 173 9.59 16.35 -2.97
C PRO A 173 10.82 15.93 -3.78
N ASP A 174 11.46 16.85 -4.48
CA ASP A 174 12.65 16.61 -5.30
C ASP A 174 13.91 16.31 -4.48
N THR A 175 14.01 16.83 -3.25
CA THR A 175 15.22 16.68 -2.41
C THR A 175 15.08 15.61 -1.32
N MET A 176 13.85 15.28 -0.92
CA MET A 176 13.60 14.35 0.19
C MET A 176 13.91 12.88 -0.12
N PHE A 177 14.03 12.52 -1.40
CA PHE A 177 14.33 11.13 -1.81
C PHE A 177 15.80 10.89 -2.12
N THR A 178 16.72 11.82 -1.88
CA THR A 178 18.16 11.57 -2.03
C THR A 178 18.64 10.51 -1.02
N PRO A 179 19.68 9.71 -1.30
CA PRO A 179 20.20 8.72 -0.34
C PRO A 179 20.49 9.31 1.04
N ARG A 180 21.04 10.53 1.08
CA ARG A 180 21.30 11.27 2.33
C ARG A 180 20.01 11.60 3.09
N ALA A 181 18.98 12.06 2.38
CA ALA A 181 17.70 12.38 3.01
C ALA A 181 16.98 11.12 3.52
N ARG A 182 16.98 10.03 2.73
CA ARG A 182 16.32 8.76 3.11
C ARG A 182 16.88 8.14 4.39
N ALA A 183 18.16 8.31 4.68
CA ALA A 183 18.74 7.86 5.96
C ALA A 183 18.12 8.55 7.20
N GLY A 184 17.46 9.69 7.01
CA GLY A 184 16.86 10.50 8.07
C GLY A 184 15.45 10.08 8.50
N TYR A 185 14.78 9.15 7.78
CA TYR A 185 13.41 8.75 8.08
C TYR A 185 13.15 7.26 7.79
N ASP A 186 12.03 6.75 8.28
CA ASP A 186 11.67 5.33 8.14
C ASP A 186 10.59 5.10 7.06
N ALA A 187 9.78 6.14 6.79
CA ALA A 187 8.83 6.18 5.68
C ALA A 187 8.57 7.63 5.22
N ALA A 188 8.25 7.79 3.94
CA ALA A 188 7.79 9.04 3.35
C ALA A 188 6.26 9.02 3.15
N LEU A 189 5.57 10.04 3.63
CA LEU A 189 4.16 10.31 3.38
C LEU A 189 4.03 11.35 2.27
N CYS A 190 3.48 10.94 1.13
CA CYS A 190 3.37 11.72 -0.09
C CYS A 190 1.91 12.11 -0.33
N MET A 191 1.68 13.26 -0.94
CA MET A 191 0.34 13.81 -1.14
C MET A 191 -0.44 13.08 -2.23
N TYR A 192 0.25 12.55 -3.24
CA TYR A 192 -0.37 11.83 -4.36
C TYR A 192 0.47 10.65 -4.85
N HIS A 193 -0.16 9.78 -5.63
CA HIS A 193 0.39 8.52 -6.12
C HIS A 193 1.78 8.66 -6.77
N ASP A 194 1.91 9.45 -7.83
CA ASP A 194 3.16 9.53 -8.59
C ASP A 194 4.31 10.18 -7.80
N GLN A 195 3.99 11.04 -6.82
CA GLN A 195 4.98 11.59 -5.89
C GLN A 195 5.63 10.51 -5.02
N ALA A 196 4.89 9.46 -4.69
CA ALA A 196 5.37 8.30 -3.93
C ALA A 196 6.05 7.28 -4.85
N LEU A 197 5.39 6.88 -5.94
CA LEU A 197 5.79 5.70 -6.70
C LEU A 197 6.99 5.95 -7.61
N ILE A 198 7.14 7.14 -8.19
CA ILE A 198 8.28 7.43 -9.06
C ILE A 198 9.62 7.25 -8.32
N PRO A 199 9.83 7.85 -7.12
CA PRO A 199 11.06 7.64 -6.36
C PRO A 199 11.35 6.17 -6.07
N LEU A 200 10.34 5.41 -5.65
CA LEU A 200 10.54 4.00 -5.30
C LEU A 200 10.87 3.14 -6.53
N LYS A 201 10.12 3.30 -7.63
CA LYS A 201 10.36 2.54 -8.87
C LYS A 201 11.69 2.89 -9.53
N THR A 202 12.17 4.11 -9.34
CA THR A 202 13.51 4.51 -9.81
C THR A 202 14.61 3.80 -9.02
N LEU A 203 14.38 3.49 -7.74
CA LEU A 203 15.33 2.76 -6.91
C LEU A 203 15.27 1.25 -7.15
N ASP A 204 14.06 0.70 -7.22
CA ASP A 204 13.86 -0.74 -7.32
C ASP A 204 12.52 -1.06 -7.99
N MET A 205 12.54 -1.21 -9.32
CA MET A 205 11.35 -1.53 -10.12
C MET A 205 10.90 -2.98 -9.91
N ASP A 206 11.86 -3.91 -9.79
CA ASP A 206 11.59 -5.36 -9.78
C ASP A 206 11.38 -5.90 -8.36
N GLY A 207 11.95 -5.27 -7.33
CA GLY A 207 11.81 -5.64 -5.93
C GLY A 207 10.74 -4.87 -5.16
N GLY A 208 10.02 -3.94 -5.80
CA GLY A 208 8.94 -3.18 -5.18
C GLY A 208 7.78 -4.07 -4.71
N VAL A 209 7.34 -3.86 -3.47
CA VAL A 209 6.22 -4.58 -2.84
C VAL A 209 5.10 -3.62 -2.49
N ASN A 210 3.88 -3.93 -2.92
CA ASN A 210 2.67 -3.26 -2.48
C ASN A 210 2.18 -3.88 -1.17
N VAL A 211 2.07 -3.08 -0.12
CA VAL A 211 1.61 -3.46 1.21
C VAL A 211 0.31 -2.74 1.52
N THR A 212 -0.66 -3.45 2.09
CA THR A 212 -1.91 -2.85 2.56
C THR A 212 -1.89 -2.72 4.07
N LEU A 213 -1.73 -1.49 4.54
CA LEU A 213 -1.66 -1.12 5.95
C LEU A 213 -3.06 -0.94 6.54
N GLY A 214 -3.15 -1.13 7.86
CA GLY A 214 -4.39 -0.99 8.63
C GLY A 214 -5.26 -2.24 8.68
N LEU A 215 -5.01 -3.25 7.85
CA LEU A 215 -5.73 -4.53 7.94
C LEU A 215 -5.36 -5.30 9.21
N PRO A 216 -6.31 -6.04 9.82
CA PRO A 216 -6.03 -6.91 10.97
C PRO A 216 -5.12 -8.11 10.59
N VAL A 217 -4.94 -8.37 9.29
CA VAL A 217 -4.06 -9.40 8.75
C VAL A 217 -2.96 -8.77 7.90
N VAL A 218 -1.79 -9.40 7.82
CA VAL A 218 -0.73 -8.99 6.89
C VAL A 218 -1.18 -9.24 5.46
N ARG A 219 -1.06 -8.23 4.59
CA ARG A 219 -1.22 -8.40 3.14
C ARG A 219 -0.13 -7.69 2.37
N THR A 220 0.55 -8.44 1.51
CA THR A 220 1.47 -7.92 0.50
C THR A 220 1.04 -8.37 -0.90
N SER A 221 1.62 -7.75 -1.92
CA SER A 221 1.37 -8.02 -3.34
C SER A 221 2.59 -7.58 -4.13
N PRO A 222 2.91 -8.26 -5.25
CA PRO A 222 3.82 -7.69 -6.23
C PRO A 222 3.26 -6.38 -6.79
N ASP A 223 4.13 -5.54 -7.34
CA ASP A 223 3.80 -4.22 -7.89
C ASP A 223 3.66 -4.21 -9.43
N HIS A 224 3.36 -5.36 -10.02
CA HIS A 224 3.09 -5.53 -11.45
C HIS A 224 1.64 -5.98 -11.72
N GLY A 225 1.23 -5.89 -12.98
CA GLY A 225 -0.09 -6.33 -13.47
C GLY A 225 -0.15 -7.84 -13.77
N THR A 226 -1.26 -8.29 -14.37
CA THR A 226 -1.49 -9.71 -14.72
C THR A 226 -0.61 -10.23 -15.86
N ALA A 227 -0.03 -9.33 -16.68
CA ALA A 227 0.88 -9.66 -17.77
C ALA A 227 0.35 -10.81 -18.68
N PHE A 228 -0.92 -10.69 -19.11
CA PHE A 228 -1.59 -11.74 -19.89
C PHE A 228 -0.85 -12.07 -21.19
N ASP A 229 -0.20 -11.09 -21.81
CA ASP A 229 0.58 -11.25 -23.03
C ASP A 229 1.77 -12.22 -22.87
N ILE A 230 2.31 -12.40 -21.66
CA ILE A 230 3.41 -13.33 -21.39
C ILE A 230 2.99 -14.59 -20.62
N ALA A 231 1.71 -14.73 -20.26
CA ALA A 231 1.21 -15.86 -19.50
C ALA A 231 1.45 -17.18 -20.26
N GLY A 232 2.05 -18.17 -19.57
CA GLY A 232 2.39 -19.47 -20.15
C GLY A 232 3.67 -19.50 -21.01
N ARG A 233 4.38 -18.37 -21.16
CA ARG A 233 5.62 -18.29 -21.95
C ARG A 233 6.90 -18.56 -21.16
N GLY A 234 6.83 -18.61 -19.84
CA GLY A 234 8.00 -18.87 -18.97
C GLY A 234 9.02 -17.73 -18.87
N ILE A 235 8.64 -16.51 -19.27
CA ILE A 235 9.52 -15.32 -19.31
C ILE A 235 9.18 -14.26 -18.24
N ALA A 236 8.27 -14.57 -17.32
CA ALA A 236 7.91 -13.66 -16.23
C ALA A 236 9.06 -13.55 -15.21
N GLU A 237 9.39 -12.34 -14.79
CA GLU A 237 10.35 -12.08 -13.73
C GLU A 237 9.65 -12.27 -12.35
N PRO A 238 10.12 -13.17 -11.47
CA PRO A 238 9.44 -13.49 -10.22
C PRO A 238 9.86 -12.63 -9.02
N GLY A 239 10.82 -11.73 -9.16
CA GLY A 239 11.46 -10.93 -8.11
C GLY A 239 10.46 -10.21 -7.22
N SER A 240 9.50 -9.49 -7.78
CA SER A 240 8.49 -8.74 -7.01
C SER A 240 7.61 -9.67 -6.16
N LEU A 241 7.23 -10.84 -6.69
CA LEU A 241 6.45 -11.83 -5.94
C LEU A 241 7.30 -12.46 -4.81
N LEU A 242 8.56 -12.78 -5.08
CA LEU A 242 9.47 -13.29 -4.07
C LEU A 242 9.74 -12.26 -2.95
N ALA A 243 9.89 -10.98 -3.31
CA ALA A 243 10.00 -9.88 -2.37
C ALA A 243 8.74 -9.74 -1.52
N ALA A 244 7.55 -9.81 -2.15
CA ALA A 244 6.27 -9.75 -1.44
C ALA A 244 6.09 -10.91 -0.44
N LEU A 245 6.49 -12.12 -0.81
CA LEU A 245 6.48 -13.31 0.07
C LEU A 245 7.43 -13.13 1.27
N ARG A 246 8.66 -12.67 1.03
CA ARG A 246 9.64 -12.41 2.10
C ARG A 246 9.14 -11.34 3.06
N MET A 247 8.66 -10.22 2.54
CA MET A 247 8.13 -9.12 3.35
C MET A 247 6.91 -9.55 4.17
N ALA A 248 5.99 -10.33 3.61
CA ALA A 248 4.86 -10.87 4.35
C ALA A 248 5.30 -11.77 5.51
N ALA A 249 6.29 -12.63 5.29
CA ALA A 249 6.83 -13.50 6.33
C ALA A 249 7.48 -12.68 7.47
N GLU A 250 8.25 -11.65 7.14
CA GLU A 250 8.87 -10.75 8.13
C GLU A 250 7.82 -9.97 8.95
N MET A 251 6.81 -9.41 8.28
CA MET A 251 5.71 -8.70 8.95
C MET A 251 4.93 -9.64 9.87
N ALA A 252 4.62 -10.86 9.41
CA ALA A 252 3.91 -11.86 10.21
C ALA A 252 4.71 -12.27 11.45
N ALA A 253 6.02 -12.48 11.31
CA ALA A 253 6.90 -12.81 12.42
C ALA A 253 6.90 -11.70 13.49
N ARG A 254 6.91 -10.43 13.09
CA ARG A 254 6.86 -9.27 14.01
C ARG A 254 5.52 -9.19 14.73
N ARG A 255 4.39 -9.33 14.03
CA ARG A 255 3.07 -9.34 14.68
C ARG A 255 2.94 -10.43 15.74
N ASN A 256 3.51 -11.61 15.51
CA ASN A 256 3.48 -12.72 16.47
C ASN A 256 4.31 -12.47 17.74
N THR A 257 5.24 -11.50 17.73
CA THR A 257 6.05 -11.13 18.90
C THR A 257 5.40 -10.06 19.79
N ILE A 258 4.29 -9.45 19.36
CA ILE A 258 3.57 -8.44 20.13
C ILE A 258 2.47 -9.12 20.96
N PRO A 259 2.60 -9.18 22.31
CA PRO A 259 1.57 -9.78 23.15
C PRO A 259 0.27 -8.95 23.07
N GLY A 260 -0.83 -9.56 22.61
CA GLY A 260 -2.17 -8.95 22.64
C GLY A 260 -2.88 -8.76 21.29
N ALA A 261 -2.29 -9.15 20.15
CA ALA A 261 -2.96 -9.05 18.84
C ALA A 261 -3.96 -10.19 18.52
N ALA A 262 -4.12 -11.15 19.43
CA ALA A 262 -5.08 -12.25 19.32
C ALA A 262 -6.04 -12.22 20.52
N THR A 263 -7.08 -11.41 20.42
CA THR A 263 -8.34 -11.56 21.16
C THR A 263 -9.49 -11.15 20.26
#